data_AF-A0A9X7N2J8-F1
#
_entry.id   AF-A0A9X7N2J8-F1
#
_cell.length_a   1.000
_cell.length_b   1.000
_cell.length_c   1.000
_cell.angle_alpha   90.00
_cell.angle_beta   90.00
_cell.angle_gamma   90.00
#
_symmetry.space_group_name_H-M   'P 1'
#
loop_
_entity.id
_entity.type
_entity.pdbx_description
1 polymer ?
#
loop_
_entity_poly.entity_id
_entity_poly.type
_entity_poly.pdbx_seq_one_letter_code
_entity_poly.pdbx_strand_id
1 'polypeptide(L)'
;MKKGIFLAVLALLAWQYMDNPHWQSRFFRAAPSSVSAPAAPSEPAAEPVAALESKPEPTLSVRCDGRQHCSQMTSCAEAKAFLRSCPGMKMDGDHDGIPCEDQLCRM
;
A
#
# COMPACT_ATOMS: atom_id res chain seq x y z
N MET A 1 36.96 16.69 27.71
CA MET A 1 37.51 16.28 26.39
C MET A 1 36.70 15.17 25.70
N LYS A 2 36.07 14.23 26.43
CA LYS A 2 35.29 13.12 25.82
C LYS A 2 33.93 13.54 25.20
N LYS A 3 33.31 14.58 25.75
CA LYS A 3 31.99 15.11 25.30
C LYS A 3 32.02 15.67 23.87
N GLY A 4 33.13 16.31 23.48
CA GLY A 4 33.31 16.81 22.11
C GLY A 4 33.51 15.70 21.09
N ILE A 5 34.16 14.60 21.48
CA ILE A 5 34.36 13.43 20.63
C ILE A 5 33.01 12.76 20.32
N PHE A 6 32.13 12.62 21.31
CA PHE A 6 30.79 12.06 21.10
C PHE A 6 29.95 12.89 20.11
N LEU A 7 29.98 14.22 20.22
CA LEU A 7 29.26 15.08 19.30
C LEU A 7 29.81 15.01 17.86
N ALA A 8 31.14 14.92 17.71
CA ALA A 8 31.76 14.76 16.40
C ALA A 8 31.42 13.41 15.76
N VAL A 9 31.41 12.32 16.54
CA VAL A 9 31.05 10.98 16.03
C VAL A 9 29.58 10.91 15.62
N LEU A 10 28.67 11.50 16.41
CA LEU A 10 27.24 11.54 16.08
C LEU A 10 26.97 12.35 14.80
N ALA A 11 27.66 13.48 14.62
CA ALA A 11 27.56 14.30 13.41
C ALA A 11 28.06 13.54 12.17
N LEU A 12 29.18 12.82 12.26
CA LEU A 12 29.74 12.03 11.15
C LEU A 12 28.83 10.86 10.76
N LEU A 13 28.24 10.16 11.73
CA LEU A 13 27.31 9.05 11.47
C LEU A 13 26.01 9.53 10.82
N ALA A 14 25.47 10.67 11.28
CA ALA A 14 24.29 11.28 10.66
C ALA A 14 24.55 11.70 9.21
N TRP A 15 25.72 12.26 8.92
CA TRP A 15 26.11 12.63 7.55
C TRP A 15 26.19 11.41 6.64
N GLN A 16 26.85 10.32 7.08
CA GLN A 16 26.96 9.08 6.31
C GLN A 16 25.61 8.43 6.01
N TYR A 17 24.65 8.52 6.93
CA TYR A 17 23.30 7.98 6.72
C TYR A 17 22.49 8.81 5.71
N MET A 18 22.67 10.13 5.70
CA MET A 18 21.93 11.04 4.83
C MET A 18 22.48 11.08 3.39
N ASP A 19 23.77 10.76 3.19
CA ASP A 19 24.45 10.74 1.89
C ASP A 19 24.37 9.38 1.16
N ASN A 20 23.41 8.51 1.49
CA ASN A 20 23.28 7.18 0.87
C ASN A 20 22.05 7.07 -0.10
N PRO A 21 22.09 7.67 -1.30
CA PRO A 21 21.02 7.67 -2.29
C PRO A 21 21.07 6.43 -3.24
N HIS A 22 21.13 5.22 -2.69
CA HIS A 22 21.09 3.99 -3.50
C HIS A 22 19.73 3.75 -4.22
N TRP A 23 18.73 4.59 -3.96
CA TRP A 23 17.36 4.43 -4.48
C TRP A 23 17.02 5.29 -5.70
N GLN A 24 17.89 6.19 -6.17
CA GLN A 24 17.58 7.04 -7.33
C GLN A 24 17.90 6.40 -8.69
N SER A 25 18.52 5.22 -8.73
CA SER A 25 18.83 4.50 -9.98
C SER A 25 17.63 3.87 -10.67
N ARG A 26 16.41 3.98 -10.11
CA ARG A 26 15.16 3.61 -10.80
C ARG A 26 14.58 4.72 -11.69
N PHE A 27 15.17 5.92 -11.66
CA PHE A 27 14.71 7.07 -12.46
C PHE A 27 15.59 7.37 -13.70
N PHE A 28 16.74 6.70 -13.88
CA PHE A 28 17.43 6.69 -15.18
C PHE A 28 16.70 5.77 -16.15
N ARG A 29 15.73 6.36 -16.83
CA ARG A 29 14.98 5.82 -17.97
C ARG A 29 15.94 5.49 -19.11
N ALA A 30 16.48 4.27 -19.15
CA ALA A 30 17.03 3.74 -20.39
C ALA A 30 15.89 3.69 -21.42
N ALA A 31 16.11 4.31 -22.58
CA ALA A 31 15.12 4.47 -23.62
C ALA A 31 14.45 3.12 -24.01
N PRO A 32 13.13 3.09 -24.31
CA PRO A 32 12.50 1.90 -24.85
C PRO A 32 13.02 1.64 -26.27
N SER A 33 14.07 0.83 -26.41
CA SER A 33 14.35 0.12 -27.66
C SER A 33 13.46 -1.13 -27.70
N SER A 34 12.30 -1.00 -28.30
CA SER A 34 11.62 -2.07 -29.05
C SER A 34 10.23 -1.59 -29.45
N VAL A 35 10.18 -0.74 -30.48
CA VAL A 35 8.99 -0.68 -31.31
C VAL A 35 9.00 -1.96 -32.16
N SER A 36 8.20 -2.94 -31.79
CA SER A 36 7.69 -3.92 -32.74
C SER A 36 6.18 -3.95 -32.60
N ALA A 37 5.53 -3.34 -33.59
CA ALA A 37 4.09 -3.34 -33.78
C ALA A 37 3.60 -4.75 -34.21
N PRO A 38 2.28 -5.01 -34.17
CA PRO A 38 1.70 -6.30 -33.78
C PRO A 38 1.50 -7.27 -34.95
N ALA A 39 1.43 -8.56 -34.64
CA ALA A 39 0.87 -9.58 -35.51
C ALA A 39 -0.08 -10.50 -34.71
N ALA A 40 -1.36 -10.11 -34.73
CA ALA A 40 -2.59 -10.89 -34.92
C ALA A 40 -2.86 -12.23 -34.16
N PRO A 41 -4.15 -12.56 -33.94
CA PRO A 41 -4.65 -13.43 -32.86
C PRO A 41 -5.02 -14.85 -33.31
N SER A 42 -5.08 -15.81 -32.38
CA SER A 42 -5.91 -17.04 -32.45
C SER A 42 -5.98 -17.75 -31.09
N GLU A 43 -7.19 -17.78 -30.50
CA GLU A 43 -7.71 -18.55 -29.35
C GLU A 43 -7.64 -20.10 -29.53
N PRO A 44 -8.10 -20.99 -28.61
CA PRO A 44 -8.77 -20.79 -27.30
C PRO A 44 -8.26 -21.64 -26.10
N ALA A 45 -8.63 -21.14 -24.91
CA ALA A 45 -9.02 -21.83 -23.67
C ALA A 45 -8.56 -23.28 -23.38
N ALA A 46 -7.69 -23.41 -22.37
CA ALA A 46 -7.72 -24.48 -21.38
C ALA A 46 -7.15 -23.97 -20.04
N GLU A 47 -8.06 -23.61 -19.13
CA GLU A 47 -7.82 -23.52 -17.68
C GLU A 47 -7.47 -24.93 -17.13
N PRO A 48 -6.83 -25.11 -15.93
CA PRO A 48 -7.10 -24.31 -14.73
C PRO A 48 -5.92 -24.07 -13.75
N VAL A 49 -6.27 -23.30 -12.71
CA VAL A 49 -5.78 -23.26 -11.33
C VAL A 49 -4.89 -22.09 -10.84
N ALA A 50 -5.49 -21.40 -9.86
CA ALA A 50 -4.86 -20.72 -8.73
C ALA A 50 -4.30 -19.31 -8.95
N ALA A 51 -5.14 -18.40 -9.43
CA ALA A 51 -5.19 -17.08 -8.80
C ALA A 51 -6.19 -17.16 -7.65
N LEU A 52 -5.72 -16.98 -6.42
CA LEU A 52 -6.55 -16.61 -5.27
C LEU A 52 -7.12 -15.21 -5.57
N GLU A 53 -8.11 -15.18 -6.45
CA GLU A 53 -8.81 -13.97 -6.82
C GLU A 53 -9.78 -13.67 -5.67
N SER A 54 -9.44 -12.61 -4.95
CA SER A 54 -10.15 -12.03 -3.84
C SER A 54 -11.65 -12.21 -3.99
N LYS A 55 -12.21 -13.09 -3.17
CA LYS A 55 -13.65 -13.23 -2.99
C LYS A 55 -14.22 -11.81 -2.91
N PRO A 56 -15.13 -11.39 -3.81
CA PRO A 56 -15.74 -10.08 -3.70
C PRO A 56 -16.41 -10.03 -2.34
N GLU A 57 -15.79 -9.30 -1.41
CA GLU A 57 -16.37 -9.07 -0.09
C GLU A 57 -17.78 -8.53 -0.31
N PRO A 58 -18.75 -8.98 0.51
CA PRO A 58 -20.14 -8.58 0.35
C PRO A 58 -20.19 -7.06 0.21
N THR A 59 -20.74 -6.58 -0.90
CA THR A 59 -21.00 -5.16 -1.14
C THR A 59 -22.14 -4.74 -0.23
N LEU A 60 -21.81 -4.56 1.05
CA LEU A 60 -22.69 -3.90 2.00
C LEU A 60 -22.94 -2.49 1.48
N SER A 61 -24.20 -2.19 1.16
CA SER A 61 -24.63 -0.85 0.81
C SER A 61 -24.53 0.03 2.05
N VAL A 62 -23.39 0.70 2.20
CA VAL A 62 -23.10 1.60 3.32
C VAL A 62 -23.39 3.03 2.92
N ARG A 63 -23.97 3.79 3.86
CA ARG A 63 -24.23 5.22 3.69
C ARG A 63 -23.18 5.99 4.46
N CYS A 64 -22.54 6.94 3.79
CA CYS A 64 -21.54 7.80 4.43
C CYS A 64 -22.25 8.77 5.39
N ASP A 65 -22.33 8.36 6.64
CA ASP A 65 -23.00 9.03 7.76
C ASP A 65 -22.04 9.87 8.61
N GLY A 66 -20.77 9.97 8.20
CA GLY A 66 -19.73 10.76 8.86
C GLY A 66 -18.83 9.95 9.80
N ARG A 67 -19.06 8.64 9.94
CA ARG A 67 -18.15 7.75 10.67
C ARG A 67 -16.84 7.59 9.90
N GLN A 68 -15.71 7.78 10.57
CA GLN A 68 -14.37 7.75 9.94
C GLN A 68 -13.35 6.90 10.70
N HIS A 69 -13.67 6.46 11.93
CA HIS A 69 -12.73 5.77 12.82
C HIS A 69 -13.24 4.38 13.18
N CYS A 70 -12.32 3.50 13.59
CA CYS A 70 -12.60 2.11 13.90
C CYS A 70 -13.55 1.87 15.07
N SER A 71 -13.52 2.74 16.09
CA SER A 71 -14.42 2.67 17.24
C SER A 71 -15.90 2.84 16.88
N GLN A 72 -16.18 3.30 15.66
CA GLN A 72 -17.54 3.50 15.15
C GLN A 72 -18.00 2.36 14.23
N MET A 73 -17.14 1.39 13.93
CA MET A 73 -17.43 0.23 13.08
C MET A 73 -17.68 -1.00 13.94
N THR A 74 -18.56 -1.90 13.48
CA THR A 74 -18.91 -3.11 14.25
C THR A 74 -18.28 -4.39 13.71
N SER A 75 -17.74 -4.35 12.49
CA SER A 75 -17.10 -5.50 11.84
C SER A 75 -16.05 -5.09 10.82
N CYS A 76 -15.10 -6.00 10.54
CA CYS A 76 -14.10 -5.82 9.50
C CYS A 76 -14.73 -5.60 8.11
N ALA A 77 -15.76 -6.39 7.77
CA ALA A 77 -16.46 -6.28 6.49
C ALA A 77 -17.18 -4.93 6.35
N GLU A 78 -17.80 -4.43 7.43
CA GLU A 78 -18.39 -3.08 7.44
C GLU A 78 -17.31 -2.01 7.23
N ALA A 79 -16.20 -2.07 7.98
CA ALA A 79 -15.10 -1.13 7.87
C ALA A 79 -14.52 -1.08 6.44
N LYS A 80 -14.34 -2.24 5.80
CA LYS A 80 -13.89 -2.34 4.40
C LYS A 80 -14.91 -1.83 3.39
N ALA A 81 -16.21 -2.00 3.64
CA ALA A 81 -17.25 -1.41 2.81
C ALA A 81 -17.20 0.13 2.92
N PHE A 82 -17.01 0.65 4.12
CA PHE A 82 -16.86 2.06 4.42
C PHE A 82 -15.61 2.68 3.80
N LEU A 83 -14.45 2.01 3.85
CA LEU A 83 -13.20 2.43 3.22
C LEU A 83 -13.32 2.58 1.70
N ARG A 84 -14.06 1.66 1.04
CA ARG A 84 -14.24 1.66 -0.41
C ARG A 84 -15.35 2.59 -0.90
N SER A 85 -16.36 2.83 -0.06
CA SER A 85 -17.58 3.55 -0.47
C SER A 85 -17.58 5.01 -0.03
N CYS A 86 -16.81 5.37 1.00
CA CYS A 86 -16.81 6.72 1.58
C CYS A 86 -15.44 7.40 1.42
N PRO A 87 -15.40 8.68 1.00
CA PRO A 87 -14.16 9.44 0.95
C PRO A 87 -13.74 9.90 2.35
N GLY A 88 -12.43 10.04 2.57
CA GLY A 88 -11.87 10.65 3.79
C GLY A 88 -11.84 9.75 5.03
N MET A 89 -11.78 8.44 4.83
CA MET A 89 -11.74 7.46 5.92
C MET A 89 -10.38 7.46 6.62
N LYS A 90 -10.39 7.41 7.96
CA LYS A 90 -9.19 7.49 8.83
C LYS A 90 -8.97 6.21 9.63
N MET A 91 -9.39 5.09 9.07
CA MET A 91 -9.35 3.76 9.69
C MET A 91 -8.28 2.84 9.10
N ASP A 92 -7.75 3.21 7.94
CA ASP A 92 -6.64 2.55 7.24
C ASP A 92 -5.46 3.53 7.28
N GLY A 93 -4.60 3.34 8.29
CA GLY A 93 -3.56 4.32 8.64
C GLY A 93 -2.27 4.16 7.82
N ASP A 94 -2.00 2.95 7.37
CA ASP A 94 -0.85 2.57 6.53
C ASP A 94 -1.21 2.40 5.05
N HIS A 95 -2.50 2.50 4.70
CA HIS A 95 -3.02 2.49 3.34
C HIS A 95 -2.79 1.15 2.62
N ASP A 96 -2.84 0.06 3.37
CA ASP A 96 -2.71 -1.30 2.84
C ASP A 96 -4.06 -1.88 2.37
N GLY A 97 -5.16 -1.16 2.63
CA GLY A 97 -6.53 -1.56 2.29
C GLY A 97 -7.21 -2.42 3.37
N ILE A 98 -6.59 -2.60 4.53
CA ILE A 98 -7.11 -3.32 5.69
C ILE A 98 -7.42 -2.32 6.80
N PRO A 99 -8.66 -1.81 6.87
CA PRO A 99 -9.03 -0.88 7.94
C PRO A 99 -9.12 -1.61 9.28
N CYS A 100 -8.83 -0.92 10.38
CA CYS A 100 -9.09 -1.43 11.74
C CYS A 100 -8.40 -2.75 12.08
N GLU A 101 -7.16 -2.93 11.64
CA GLU A 101 -6.35 -4.12 11.92
C GLU A 101 -6.34 -4.48 13.41
N ASP A 102 -6.12 -3.51 14.30
CA ASP A 102 -5.98 -3.74 15.74
C ASP A 102 -7.27 -4.17 16.46
N GLN A 103 -8.44 -3.84 15.91
CA GLN A 103 -9.73 -3.97 16.61
C GLN A 103 -10.74 -4.90 15.93
N LEU A 104 -10.68 -5.06 14.61
CA LEU A 104 -11.73 -5.74 13.85
C LEU A 104 -11.20 -6.74 12.82
N CYS A 105 -10.13 -6.38 12.08
CA CYS A 105 -9.70 -7.16 10.91
C CYS A 105 -8.58 -8.18 11.18
N ARG A 106 -7.90 -8.11 12.34
CA ARG A 106 -6.81 -9.03 12.72
C ARG A 106 -7.11 -9.88 13.96
N MET A 107 -8.35 -9.85 14.43
CA MET A 107 -8.84 -10.69 15.53
C MET A 107 -9.16 -12.11 15.08
#